data_AF-A0A0D0BMZ0-F1
#
_entry.id   AF-A0A0D0BMZ0-F1
#
_cell.length_a   1.000
_cell.length_b   1.000
_cell.length_c   1.000
_cell.angle_alpha   90.00
_cell.angle_beta   90.00
_cell.angle_gamma   90.00
#
_symmetry.space_group_name_H-M   'P 1'
#
loop_
_entity.id
_entity.type
_entity.pdbx_description
1 polymer ?
#
loop_
_entity_poly.entity_id
_entity_poly.type
_entity_poly.pdbx_seq_one_letter_code
_entity_poly.pdbx_strand_id
1 'polypeptide(L)'
;EQLGEETGCWMYLAAQHPNAHESFTHYTSRRLTLDWIPTLDSLHNETNKLFVSLQCSRRSNAAELSADLIAKEAALSAALA
;
A
#
# COMPACT_ATOMS: atom_id res chain seq x y z
N GLU A 1 -11.09 -14.05 -10.06
CA GLU A 1 -12.45 -14.47 -9.67
C GLU A 1 -12.59 -15.99 -9.70
N GLN A 2 -12.29 -16.63 -10.83
CA GLN A 2 -12.38 -18.08 -11.05
C GLN A 2 -11.76 -18.96 -9.95
N LEU A 3 -10.58 -18.62 -9.42
CA LEU A 3 -9.95 -19.36 -8.32
C LEU A 3 -10.83 -19.46 -7.06
N GLY A 4 -11.55 -18.39 -6.71
CA GLY A 4 -12.42 -18.38 -5.53
C GLY A 4 -13.67 -19.23 -5.72
N GLU A 5 -14.15 -19.30 -6.95
CA GLU A 5 -15.28 -20.14 -7.33
C GLU A 5 -14.89 -21.61 -7.39
N GLU A 6 -13.73 -21.93 -7.98
CA GLU A 6 -13.21 -23.29 -8.12
C GLU A 6 -12.82 -23.91 -6.77
N THR A 7 -12.23 -23.12 -5.87
CA THR A 7 -11.76 -23.61 -4.56
C THR A 7 -12.82 -23.54 -3.47
N GLY A 8 -13.83 -22.67 -3.62
CA GLY A 8 -14.80 -22.36 -2.58
C GLY A 8 -14.18 -21.71 -1.34
N CYS A 9 -12.92 -21.28 -1.39
CA CYS A 9 -12.23 -20.68 -0.26
C CYS A 9 -12.70 -19.24 0.00
N TRP A 10 -12.51 -18.79 1.24
CA TRP A 10 -12.59 -17.38 1.57
C TRP A 10 -11.34 -16.67 1.07
N MET A 11 -11.50 -15.78 0.10
CA MET A 11 -10.40 -14.99 -0.44
C MET A 11 -10.70 -13.49 -0.38
N TYR A 12 -9.69 -12.75 0.06
CA TYR A 12 -9.61 -11.30 -0.02
C TYR A 12 -8.26 -10.93 -0.63
N LEU A 13 -8.28 -10.08 -1.64
CA LEU A 13 -7.09 -9.59 -2.33
C LEU A 13 -7.21 -8.07 -2.41
N ALA A 14 -6.15 -7.36 -2.05
CA ALA A 14 -6.10 -5.91 -2.21
C ALA A 14 -4.74 -5.50 -2.76
N ALA A 15 -4.76 -4.56 -3.69
CA ALA A 15 -3.58 -4.07 -4.36
C ALA A 15 -3.67 -2.56 -4.55
N GLN A 16 -2.56 -1.87 -4.28
CA GLN A 16 -2.40 -0.47 -4.61
C GLN A 16 -1.05 -0.28 -5.29
N HIS A 17 -1.07 0.36 -6.46
CA HIS A 17 0.18 0.77 -7.08
C HIS A 17 0.83 1.87 -6.23
N PRO A 18 2.15 1.83 -5.96
CA PRO A 18 2.79 2.78 -5.05
C PRO A 18 2.65 4.26 -5.44
N ASN A 19 2.46 4.52 -6.74
CA ASN A 19 2.28 5.85 -7.30
C ASN A 19 0.82 6.13 -7.71
N ALA A 20 -0.13 5.25 -7.38
CA ALA A 20 -1.53 5.55 -7.63
C ALA A 20 -2.00 6.68 -6.70
N HIS A 21 -2.68 7.65 -7.29
CA HIS A 21 -3.40 8.69 -6.55
C HIS A 21 -4.78 8.21 -6.09
N GLU A 22 -5.24 7.08 -6.64
CA GLU A 22 -6.53 6.47 -6.34
C GLU A 22 -6.43 5.46 -5.19
N SER A 23 -7.59 5.15 -4.62
CA SER A 23 -7.77 4.12 -3.59
C SER A 23 -7.26 2.75 -4.07
N PHE A 24 -6.92 1.87 -3.12
CA PHE A 24 -6.57 0.49 -3.44
C PHE A 24 -7.73 -0.22 -4.15
N THR A 25 -7.41 -1.07 -5.12
CA THR A 25 -8.36 -2.00 -5.72
C THR A 25 -8.41 -3.25 -4.85
N HIS A 26 -9.59 -3.83 -4.70
CA HIS A 26 -9.76 -5.08 -3.96
C HIS A 26 -10.69 -6.05 -4.69
N TYR A 27 -10.53 -7.32 -4.35
CA TYR A 27 -11.39 -8.42 -4.75
C TYR A 27 -11.77 -9.22 -3.50
N THR A 28 -13.06 -9.51 -3.38
CA THR A 28 -13.61 -10.37 -2.33
C THR A 28 -14.32 -11.53 -3.00
N SER A 29 -13.95 -12.76 -2.63
CA SER A 29 -14.63 -13.96 -3.15
C SER A 29 -16.09 -13.97 -2.77
N ARG A 30 -16.94 -14.53 -3.65
CA ARG A 30 -18.37 -14.68 -3.42
C ARG A 30 -18.69 -15.38 -2.11
N ARG A 31 -17.94 -16.43 -1.75
CA ARG A 31 -18.12 -17.18 -0.50
C ARG A 31 -17.88 -16.29 0.72
N LEU A 32 -16.79 -15.51 0.71
CA LEU A 32 -16.48 -14.58 1.80
C LEU A 32 -17.55 -13.47 1.92
N THR A 33 -18.06 -12.97 0.80
CA THR A 33 -19.15 -11.97 0.79
C THR A 33 -20.46 -12.53 1.39
N LEU A 34 -20.80 -13.78 1.11
CA LEU A 34 -22.06 -14.37 1.57
C LEU A 34 -22.01 -14.82 3.04
N ASP A 35 -20.88 -15.36 3.48
CA ASP A 35 -20.78 -16.01 4.78
C ASP A 35 -20.45 -15.04 5.92
N TRP A 36 -19.83 -13.89 5.64
CA TRP A 36 -19.11 -13.14 6.69
C TRP A 36 -19.03 -11.61 6.47
N ILE A 37 -20.18 -10.98 6.15
CA ILE A 37 -20.32 -9.54 5.88
C ILE A 37 -19.74 -8.63 6.99
N PRO A 38 -19.99 -8.84 8.31
CA PRO A 38 -19.59 -7.86 9.32
C PRO A 38 -18.09 -7.63 9.46
N THR A 39 -17.26 -8.62 9.11
CA THR A 39 -15.80 -8.52 9.24
C THR A 39 -15.15 -8.00 7.97
N LEU A 40 -15.87 -7.99 6.84
CA LEU A 40 -15.34 -7.43 5.60
C LEU A 40 -15.08 -5.93 5.74
N ASP A 41 -15.97 -5.17 6.38
CA ASP A 41 -15.74 -3.74 6.60
C ASP A 41 -14.50 -3.47 7.45
N SER A 42 -14.29 -4.29 8.49
CA SER A 42 -13.08 -4.23 9.31
C SER A 42 -11.83 -4.56 8.49
N LEU A 43 -11.88 -5.60 7.66
CA LEU A 43 -10.76 -6.00 6.80
C LEU A 43 -10.42 -4.91 5.77
N HIS A 44 -11.42 -4.27 5.17
CA HIS A 44 -11.21 -3.14 4.27
C HIS A 44 -10.58 -1.95 4.99
N ASN A 45 -11.05 -1.63 6.19
CA ASN A 45 -10.53 -0.52 6.98
C ASN A 45 -9.06 -0.76 7.40
N GLU A 46 -8.73 -1.96 7.87
CA GLU A 46 -7.34 -2.31 8.21
C GLU A 46 -6.44 -2.33 6.98
N THR A 47 -6.93 -2.82 5.85
CA THR A 47 -6.21 -2.78 4.57
C THR A 47 -5.95 -1.35 4.11
N ASN A 48 -6.94 -0.46 4.25
CA ASN A 48 -6.78 0.95 3.95
C ASN A 48 -5.70 1.60 4.83
N LYS A 49 -5.76 1.36 6.15
CA LYS A 49 -4.75 1.87 7.10
C LYS A 49 -3.35 1.36 6.75
N LEU A 50 -3.23 0.09 6.39
CA LEU A 50 -1.96 -0.51 5.96
C LEU A 50 -1.38 0.25 4.75
N PHE A 51 -2.18 0.42 3.70
CA PHE A 51 -1.72 1.09 2.48
C PHE A 51 -1.36 2.57 2.72
N VAL A 52 -2.19 3.29 3.48
CA VAL A 52 -1.90 4.69 3.86
C VAL A 52 -0.60 4.78 4.65
N SER A 53 -0.39 3.88 5.63
CA SER A 53 0.83 3.84 6.42
C SER A 53 2.06 3.57 5.55
N LEU A 54 1.97 2.62 4.62
CA LEU A 54 3.05 2.32 3.66
C LEU A 54 3.36 3.51 2.76
N GLN A 55 2.34 4.23 2.27
CA GLN A 55 2.55 5.43 1.46
C GLN A 55 3.23 6.54 2.25
N CYS A 56 2.78 6.79 3.48
CA CYS A 56 3.40 7.78 4.37
C CYS A 56 4.86 7.44 4.67
N SER A 57 5.15 6.18 5.03
CA SER A 57 6.52 5.71 5.26
C SER A 57 7.40 5.89 4.03
N ARG A 58 6.91 5.54 2.83
CA ARG A 58 7.65 5.76 1.58
C ARG A 58 7.95 7.23 1.32
N ARG A 59 7.00 8.13 1.58
CA ARG A 59 7.21 9.57 1.44
C ARG A 59 8.24 10.10 2.44
N SER A 60 8.22 9.61 3.69
CA SER A 60 9.23 9.95 4.71
C SER A 60 10.62 9.52 4.24
N ASN A 61 10.78 8.26 3.83
CA ASN A 61 12.06 7.74 3.36
C ASN A 61 12.58 8.52 2.13
N ALA A 62 11.69 8.89 1.20
CA ALA A 62 12.09 9.69 0.04
C ALA A 62 12.54 11.10 0.43
N ALA A 63 11.90 11.72 1.42
CA ALA A 63 12.29 13.03 1.94
C ALA A 63 13.66 12.97 2.64
N GLU A 64 13.90 11.94 3.45
CA GLU A 64 15.19 11.70 4.10
C GLU A 64 16.31 11.49 3.07
N LEU A 65 16.10 10.63 2.08
CA LEU A 65 17.07 10.43 0.99
C LEU A 65 17.36 11.72 0.22
N SER A 66 16.34 12.55 -0.02
CA SER A 66 16.49 13.84 -0.69
C SER A 66 17.35 14.81 0.13
N ALA A 67 17.09 14.90 1.44
CA ALA A 67 17.86 15.75 2.35
C ALA A 67 19.34 15.30 2.42
N ASP A 68 19.59 14.00 2.53
CA ASP A 68 20.93 13.43 2.52
C ASP A 68 21.69 13.72 1.23
N LEU A 69 21.00 13.65 0.09
CA LEU A 69 21.58 13.96 -1.22
C LEU A 69 21.99 15.44 -1.29
N ILE A 70 21.11 16.36 -0.89
CA ILE A 70 21.41 17.80 -0.85
C ILE A 70 22.61 18.09 0.06
N ALA A 71 22.66 17.47 1.24
CA ALA A 71 23.76 17.66 2.18
C ALA A 71 25.10 17.17 1.59
N LYS A 72 25.09 16.02 0.91
CA LYS A 72 26.28 15.48 0.24
C LYS A 72 26.73 16.34 -0.93
N GLU A 73 25.80 16.86 -1.73
CA GLU A 73 26.12 17.76 -2.85
C GLU A 73 26.72 19.08 -2.36
N ALA A 74 26.20 19.65 -1.27
CA ALA A 74 26.75 20.84 -0.65
C ALA A 74 28.17 20.61 -0.12
N ALA A 75 28.41 19.48 0.55
CA ALA A 75 29.73 19.11 1.04
C ALA A 75 30.75 18.90 -0.10
N LEU A 76 30.33 18.26 -1.19
CA LEU A 76 31.17 18.10 -2.37
C LEU A 76 31.52 19.44 -3.00
N SER A 77 30.53 20.33 -3.14
CA SER A 77 30.72 21.67 -3.72
C SER A 77 31.69 22.51 -2.88
N ALA A 78 31.60 22.42 -1.55
CA ALA A 78 32.52 23.09 -0.64
C ALA A 78 33.96 22.52 -0.69
N ALA A 79 34.12 21.23 -0.96
CA ALA A 79 35.44 20.60 -1.07
C ALA A 79 36.17 20.90 -2.39
N LEU A 80 35.41 21.28 -3.44
CA LEU A 80 35.93 21.62 -4.76
C LEU A 80 36.15 23.14 -4.95
N ALA A 81 35.69 23.95 -4.00
CA ALA A 81 35.88 25.41 -3.97
C ALA A 81 37.18 25.79 -3.24
#